data_AF-A0A7V4CYW0-F1
#
_entry.id   AF-A0A7V4CYW0-F1
#
_cell.length_a   1.000
_cell.length_b   1.000
_cell.length_c   1.000
_cell.angle_alpha   90.00
_cell.angle_beta   90.00
_cell.angle_gamma   90.00
#
_symmetry.space_group_name_H-M   'P 1'
#
loop_
_entity.id
_entity.type
_entity.pdbx_description
1 polymer ?
#
loop_
_entity_poly.entity_id
_entity_poly.type
_entity_poly.pdbx_seq_one_letter_code
_entity_poly.pdbx_strand_id
1 'polypeptide(L)'
;MDQYGTHAETATAETASRIRDIRRRLSGQMLEERLETARLYYGPLHTLDEIRQKVARSLPHRVGFVRGAVLEPIDSYRERIPDEALLKWDDAVQKGIFGQYWVATPTYYGRNQTDPWIIGQVIGSDLCAVIAQW
;
A
#
# COMPACT_ATOMS: atom_id res chain seq x y z
N MET A 1 9.40 -39.95 27.43
CA MET A 1 8.26 -40.17 26.51
C MET A 1 7.30 -39.03 26.79
N ASP A 2 7.58 -37.93 26.13
CA ASP A 2 7.17 -36.57 26.44
C ASP A 2 5.81 -36.28 25.81
N GLN A 3 4.74 -36.25 26.64
CA GLN A 3 3.37 -36.00 26.17
C GLN A 3 2.77 -34.66 26.64
N TYR A 4 3.56 -33.81 27.31
CA TYR A 4 3.08 -32.50 27.79
C TYR A 4 3.25 -31.34 26.79
N GLY A 5 3.94 -31.54 25.66
CA GLY A 5 4.18 -30.48 24.68
C GLY A 5 2.98 -30.15 23.78
N THR A 6 2.19 -31.16 23.41
CA THR A 6 1.18 -31.03 22.33
C THR A 6 -0.12 -30.33 22.77
N HIS A 7 -0.50 -30.45 24.04
CA HIS A 7 -1.74 -29.85 24.57
C HIS A 7 -1.65 -28.33 24.77
N ALA A 8 -0.50 -27.84 25.21
CA ALA A 8 -0.27 -26.40 25.35
C ALA A 8 -0.22 -25.70 23.99
N GLU A 9 0.40 -26.35 22.99
CA GLU A 9 0.58 -25.81 21.64
C GLU A 9 -0.75 -25.76 20.86
N THR A 10 -1.61 -26.77 21.03
CA THR A 10 -2.98 -26.79 20.47
C THR A 10 -3.89 -25.77 21.13
N ALA A 11 -3.86 -25.62 22.47
CA ALA A 11 -4.62 -24.58 23.17
C ALA A 11 -4.18 -23.15 22.75
N THR A 12 -2.90 -22.97 22.46
CA THR A 12 -2.35 -21.69 21.97
C THR A 12 -2.80 -21.39 20.54
N ALA A 13 -2.82 -22.40 19.66
CA ALA A 13 -3.31 -22.26 18.29
C ALA A 13 -4.83 -21.96 18.21
N GLU A 14 -5.64 -22.61 19.04
CA GLU A 14 -7.08 -22.34 19.13
C GLU A 14 -7.36 -20.92 19.64
N THR A 15 -6.58 -20.46 20.61
CA THR A 15 -6.66 -19.09 21.13
C THR A 15 -6.29 -18.06 20.07
N ALA A 16 -5.22 -18.30 19.31
CA ALA A 16 -4.81 -17.44 18.20
C ALA A 16 -5.89 -17.37 17.09
N SER A 17 -6.51 -18.51 16.77
CA SER A 17 -7.63 -18.59 15.81
C SER A 17 -8.84 -17.79 16.28
N ARG A 18 -9.25 -17.97 17.56
CA ARG A 18 -10.35 -17.19 18.16
C ARG A 18 -10.07 -15.70 18.17
N ILE A 19 -8.86 -15.28 18.52
CA ILE A 19 -8.47 -13.87 18.50
C ILE A 19 -8.54 -13.32 17.07
N ARG A 20 -8.09 -14.08 16.06
CA ARG A 20 -8.19 -13.70 14.65
C ARG A 20 -9.64 -13.54 14.20
N ASP A 21 -10.55 -14.41 14.65
CA ASP A 21 -11.99 -14.31 14.36
C ASP A 21 -12.66 -13.12 15.06
N ILE A 22 -12.29 -12.85 16.32
CA ILE A 22 -12.76 -11.67 17.05
C ILE A 22 -12.27 -10.40 16.36
N ARG A 23 -10.98 -10.34 15.98
CA ARG A 23 -10.42 -9.22 15.23
C ARG A 23 -11.13 -9.03 13.90
N ARG A 24 -11.40 -10.10 13.13
CA ARG A 24 -12.21 -10.00 11.88
C ARG A 24 -13.57 -9.34 12.07
N ARG A 25 -14.18 -9.49 13.26
CA ARG A 25 -15.47 -8.86 13.60
C ARG A 25 -15.31 -7.41 14.06
N LEU A 26 -14.15 -7.02 14.57
CA LEU A 26 -13.81 -5.67 15.00
C LEU A 26 -13.11 -4.91 13.87
N SER A 27 -13.88 -4.56 12.84
CA SER A 27 -13.38 -3.86 11.65
C SER A 27 -12.61 -2.57 11.96
N GLY A 28 -12.99 -1.85 13.03
CA GLY A 28 -12.31 -0.64 13.50
C GLY A 28 -10.93 -0.89 14.11
N GLN A 29 -10.78 -1.91 14.98
CA GLN A 29 -9.48 -2.25 15.58
C GLN A 29 -8.50 -2.79 14.54
N MET A 30 -9.00 -3.58 13.58
CA MET A 30 -8.17 -4.01 12.46
C MET A 30 -7.77 -2.87 11.54
N LEU A 31 -8.63 -1.84 11.39
CA LEU A 31 -8.28 -0.68 10.59
C LEU A 31 -7.15 0.12 11.25
N GLU A 32 -7.23 0.37 12.56
CA GLU A 32 -6.18 1.08 13.30
C GLU A 32 -4.85 0.32 13.24
N GLU A 33 -4.86 -1.00 13.49
CA GLU A 33 -3.68 -1.86 13.36
C GLU A 33 -3.07 -1.79 11.94
N ARG A 34 -3.91 -1.81 10.89
CA ARG A 34 -3.43 -1.67 9.50
C ARG A 34 -2.85 -0.29 9.23
N LEU A 35 -3.46 0.77 9.73
CA LEU A 35 -2.96 2.14 9.55
C LEU A 35 -1.63 2.35 10.28
N GLU A 36 -1.50 1.85 11.51
CA GLU A 36 -0.23 1.89 12.26
C GLU A 36 0.86 1.09 11.53
N THR A 37 0.53 -0.14 11.12
CA THR A 37 1.45 -0.99 10.36
C THR A 37 1.87 -0.31 9.04
N ALA A 38 0.92 0.27 8.31
CA ALA A 38 1.21 0.99 7.08
C ALA A 38 2.16 2.17 7.34
N ARG A 39 1.94 2.94 8.41
CA ARG A 39 2.82 4.06 8.79
C ARG A 39 4.22 3.59 9.17
N LEU A 40 4.33 2.47 9.86
CA LEU A 40 5.61 1.90 10.28
C LEU A 40 6.47 1.48 9.08
N TYR A 41 5.87 0.81 8.09
CA TYR A 41 6.62 0.28 6.95
C TYR A 41 6.79 1.27 5.79
N TYR A 42 5.83 2.15 5.57
CA TYR A 42 5.77 2.99 4.37
C TYR A 42 5.79 4.49 4.67
N GLY A 43 5.82 4.88 5.95
CA GLY A 43 5.85 6.28 6.37
C GLY A 43 4.49 6.97 6.29
N PRO A 44 4.45 8.29 6.07
CA PRO A 44 3.21 9.06 6.10
C PRO A 44 2.17 8.55 5.11
N LEU A 45 0.93 8.41 5.59
CA LEU A 45 -0.22 8.08 4.75
C LEU A 45 -0.86 9.35 4.22
N HIS A 46 -1.41 9.25 3.01
CA HIS A 46 -1.94 10.37 2.26
C HIS A 46 -3.27 10.00 1.63
N THR A 47 -4.16 10.97 1.47
CA THR A 47 -5.31 10.81 0.58
C THR A 47 -4.84 10.67 -0.88
N LEU A 48 -5.70 10.15 -1.75
CA LEU A 48 -5.38 10.03 -3.17
C LEU A 48 -5.11 11.40 -3.84
N ASP A 49 -5.76 12.47 -3.37
CA ASP A 49 -5.54 13.82 -3.87
C ASP A 49 -4.17 14.36 -3.46
N GLU A 50 -3.77 14.16 -2.21
CA GLU A 50 -2.42 14.51 -1.74
C GLU A 50 -1.34 13.76 -2.50
N ILE A 51 -1.56 12.46 -2.78
CA ILE A 51 -0.67 11.66 -3.63
C ILE A 51 -0.56 12.29 -5.04
N ARG A 52 -1.68 12.64 -5.68
CA ARG A 52 -1.68 13.30 -7.00
C ARG A 52 -0.87 14.58 -6.99
N GLN A 53 -1.03 15.40 -5.96
CA GLN A 53 -0.27 16.64 -5.81
C GLN A 53 1.22 16.38 -5.59
N LYS A 54 1.58 15.37 -4.78
CA LYS A 54 2.99 14.99 -4.54
C LYS A 54 3.66 14.47 -5.80
N VAL A 55 3.00 13.58 -6.53
CA VAL A 55 3.48 13.05 -7.81
C VAL A 55 3.62 14.19 -8.82
N ALA A 56 2.61 15.07 -8.96
CA ALA A 56 2.74 16.22 -9.84
C ALA A 56 3.93 17.14 -9.47
N ARG A 57 4.23 17.28 -8.17
CA ARG A 57 5.34 18.09 -7.66
C ARG A 57 6.71 17.42 -7.80
N SER A 58 6.80 16.13 -8.14
CA SER A 58 8.08 15.50 -8.47
C SER A 58 8.68 16.09 -9.75
N LEU A 59 7.84 16.58 -10.66
CA LEU A 59 8.28 17.31 -11.84
C LEU A 59 8.79 18.70 -11.48
N PRO A 60 9.91 19.14 -12.11
CA PRO A 60 10.40 20.51 -12.00
C PRO A 60 9.31 21.53 -12.27
N HIS A 61 9.44 22.76 -11.78
CA HIS A 61 8.52 23.81 -12.22
C HIS A 61 8.96 24.35 -13.58
N ARG A 62 8.02 24.48 -14.54
CA ARG A 62 8.26 25.10 -15.85
C ARG A 62 7.15 26.10 -16.16
N VAL A 63 7.53 27.35 -16.44
CA VAL A 63 6.58 28.43 -16.74
C VAL A 63 5.73 28.06 -17.95
N GLY A 64 4.41 28.20 -17.83
CA GLY A 64 3.44 27.84 -18.86
C GLY A 64 2.93 26.39 -18.78
N PHE A 65 3.63 25.48 -18.10
CA PHE A 65 3.28 24.06 -18.05
C PHE A 65 2.42 23.70 -16.83
N VAL A 66 1.31 22.98 -17.07
CA VAL A 66 0.48 22.43 -16.00
C VAL A 66 0.98 21.03 -15.63
N ARG A 67 1.35 20.86 -14.35
CA ARG A 67 1.74 19.58 -13.76
C ARG A 67 0.51 18.83 -13.28
N GLY A 68 0.51 17.51 -13.44
CA GLY A 68 -0.54 16.64 -12.93
C GLY A 68 -0.01 15.25 -12.63
N ALA A 69 -0.92 14.33 -12.35
CA ALA A 69 -0.64 12.92 -12.18
C ALA A 69 -1.80 12.11 -12.75
N VAL A 70 -1.47 11.06 -13.50
CA VAL A 70 -2.42 10.05 -13.94
C VAL A 70 -2.31 8.88 -12.97
N LEU A 71 -3.44 8.30 -12.58
CA LEU A 71 -3.47 7.05 -11.81
C LEU A 71 -4.11 5.96 -12.64
N GLU A 72 -3.42 4.84 -12.73
CA GLU A 72 -3.88 3.64 -13.42
C GLU A 72 -3.84 2.47 -12.44
N PRO A 73 -4.86 1.59 -12.40
CA PRO A 73 -4.78 0.35 -11.65
C PRO A 73 -3.53 -0.43 -12.06
N ILE A 74 -2.81 -1.01 -11.09
CA ILE A 74 -1.52 -1.67 -11.38
C ILE A 74 -1.66 -2.78 -12.44
N ASP A 75 -2.77 -3.51 -12.44
CA ASP A 75 -3.05 -4.59 -13.40
C ASP A 75 -3.29 -4.10 -14.84
N SER A 76 -3.60 -2.80 -15.00
CA SER A 76 -3.83 -2.16 -16.31
C SER A 76 -2.63 -1.34 -16.79
N TYR A 77 -1.60 -1.16 -15.94
CA TYR A 77 -0.41 -0.40 -16.30
C TYR A 77 0.40 -1.13 -17.37
N ARG A 78 0.68 -0.44 -18.48
CA ARG A 78 1.24 -1.06 -19.69
C ARG A 78 2.76 -1.04 -19.77
N GLU A 79 3.41 -0.08 -19.10
CA GLU A 79 4.86 0.04 -19.16
C GLU A 79 5.53 -0.95 -18.19
N ARG A 80 6.78 -1.28 -18.46
CA ARG A 80 7.54 -2.21 -17.60
C ARG A 80 7.81 -1.56 -16.24
N ILE A 81 7.34 -2.21 -15.18
CA ILE A 81 7.73 -1.88 -13.80
C ILE A 81 9.09 -2.55 -13.52
N PRO A 82 10.10 -1.81 -13.04
CA PRO A 82 11.39 -2.38 -12.67
C PRO A 82 11.28 -3.42 -11.56
N ASP A 83 12.15 -4.42 -11.62
CA ASP A 83 12.14 -5.58 -10.73
C ASP A 83 12.19 -5.15 -9.24
N GLU A 84 12.95 -4.12 -8.88
CA GLU A 84 13.02 -3.61 -7.50
C GLU A 84 11.66 -3.06 -7.01
N ALA A 85 10.93 -2.34 -7.87
CA ALA A 85 9.63 -1.80 -7.53
C ALA A 85 8.57 -2.93 -7.42
N LEU A 86 8.67 -3.96 -8.28
CA LEU A 86 7.83 -5.15 -8.18
C LEU A 86 8.06 -5.92 -6.88
N LEU A 87 9.31 -6.06 -6.42
CA LEU A 87 9.60 -6.71 -5.15
C LEU A 87 9.01 -5.95 -3.96
N LYS A 88 9.11 -4.61 -3.95
CA LYS A 88 8.47 -3.77 -2.93
C LYS A 88 6.94 -3.90 -2.94
N TRP A 89 6.35 -4.04 -4.12
CA TRP A 89 4.92 -4.29 -4.27
C TRP A 89 4.52 -5.68 -3.75
N ASP A 90 5.27 -6.73 -4.10
CA ASP A 90 5.00 -8.09 -3.61
C ASP A 90 5.10 -8.15 -2.08
N ASP A 91 6.13 -7.54 -1.49
CA ASP A 91 6.26 -7.40 -0.03
C ASP A 91 5.04 -6.70 0.60
N ALA A 92 4.47 -5.72 -0.09
CA ALA A 92 3.26 -5.02 0.36
C ALA A 92 2.00 -5.88 0.24
N VAL A 93 1.89 -6.70 -0.80
CA VAL A 93 0.80 -7.68 -0.99
C VAL A 93 0.84 -8.74 0.10
N GLN A 94 2.02 -9.30 0.37
CA GLN A 94 2.20 -10.35 1.39
C GLN A 94 1.83 -9.88 2.81
N LYS A 95 1.96 -8.57 3.11
CA LYS A 95 1.56 -8.00 4.41
C LYS A 95 0.03 -7.90 4.57
N GLY A 96 -0.75 -7.94 3.49
CA GLY A 96 -2.22 -7.89 3.55
C GLY A 96 -2.79 -6.58 4.12
N ILE A 97 -2.05 -5.47 3.99
CA ILE A 97 -2.43 -4.15 4.51
C ILE A 97 -3.35 -3.41 3.53
N PHE A 98 -3.08 -3.57 2.24
CA PHE A 98 -3.70 -2.78 1.18
C PHE A 98 -4.71 -3.60 0.38
N GLY A 99 -5.78 -2.93 -0.08
CA GLY A 99 -6.86 -3.57 -0.84
C GLY A 99 -6.85 -3.23 -2.33
N GLN A 100 -6.19 -2.13 -2.70
CA GLN A 100 -6.09 -1.64 -4.07
C GLN A 100 -4.72 -1.04 -4.30
N TYR A 101 -4.23 -1.17 -5.53
CA TYR A 101 -2.94 -0.67 -5.96
C TYR A 101 -3.05 0.10 -7.27
N TRP A 102 -2.32 1.20 -7.35
CA TRP A 102 -2.21 2.02 -8.56
C TRP A 102 -0.76 2.34 -8.88
N VAL A 103 -0.50 2.58 -10.15
CA VAL A 103 0.67 3.32 -10.61
C VAL A 103 0.24 4.76 -10.83
N ALA A 104 0.90 5.70 -10.14
CA ALA A 104 0.75 7.13 -10.39
C ALA A 104 1.93 7.63 -11.20
N THR A 105 1.65 8.17 -12.38
CA THR A 105 2.67 8.70 -13.29
C THR A 105 2.55 10.21 -13.35
N PRO A 106 3.63 10.96 -13.08
CA PRO A 106 3.59 12.41 -13.20
C PRO A 106 3.37 12.83 -14.65
N THR A 107 2.68 13.94 -14.88
CA THR A 107 2.36 14.42 -16.23
C THR A 107 2.62 15.91 -16.42
N TYR A 108 2.99 16.27 -17.65
CA TYR A 108 2.88 17.63 -18.17
C TYR A 108 1.81 17.67 -19.26
N TYR A 109 0.82 18.56 -19.13
CA TYR A 109 -0.31 18.65 -20.06
C TYR A 109 -0.97 17.29 -20.38
N GLY A 110 -1.08 16.41 -19.37
CA GLY A 110 -1.64 15.07 -19.53
C GLY A 110 -0.74 14.06 -20.24
N ARG A 111 0.51 14.40 -20.57
CA ARG A 111 1.50 13.45 -21.08
C ARG A 111 2.35 12.87 -19.96
N ASN A 112 2.38 11.55 -19.85
CA ASN A 112 3.21 10.79 -18.92
C ASN A 112 4.68 11.20 -19.01
N GLN A 113 5.30 11.37 -17.86
CA GLN A 113 6.72 11.63 -17.66
C GLN A 113 7.34 10.46 -16.90
N THR A 114 8.67 10.47 -16.78
CA THR A 114 9.42 9.48 -15.99
C THR A 114 9.14 9.63 -14.50
N ASP A 115 9.64 8.69 -13.71
CA ASP A 115 9.52 8.63 -12.25
C ASP A 115 8.12 8.26 -11.70
N PRO A 116 7.43 7.20 -12.21
CA PRO A 116 6.16 6.72 -11.66
C PRO A 116 6.25 6.04 -10.28
N TRP A 117 5.12 6.01 -9.58
CA TRP A 117 5.01 5.62 -8.16
C TRP A 117 4.01 4.48 -8.01
N ILE A 118 4.33 3.45 -7.22
CA ILE A 118 3.35 2.43 -6.78
C ILE A 118 2.71 2.92 -5.49
N ILE A 119 1.39 2.92 -5.44
CA ILE A 119 0.60 3.36 -4.29
C ILE A 119 -0.36 2.25 -3.89
N GLY A 120 -0.51 2.02 -2.58
CA GLY A 120 -1.49 1.09 -2.03
C GLY A 120 -2.49 1.81 -1.11
N GLN A 121 -3.79 1.56 -1.28
CA GLN A 121 -4.83 2.04 -0.35
C GLN A 121 -5.06 1.03 0.77
N VAL A 122 -5.03 1.51 2.01
CA VAL A 122 -5.22 0.69 3.20
C VAL A 122 -6.65 0.14 3.24
N ILE A 123 -6.80 -1.16 3.50
CA ILE A 123 -8.11 -1.82 3.56
C ILE A 123 -8.99 -1.14 4.61
N GLY A 124 -10.15 -0.63 4.18
CA GLY A 124 -11.13 0.00 5.05
C GLY A 124 -10.89 1.50 5.31
N SER A 125 -10.00 2.15 4.56
CA SER A 125 -9.76 3.59 4.61
C SER A 125 -9.52 4.17 3.21
N ASP A 126 -9.64 5.49 3.09
CA ASP A 126 -9.26 6.30 1.94
C ASP A 126 -7.76 6.66 1.91
N LEU A 127 -7.01 6.30 2.95
CA LEU A 127 -5.59 6.58 3.09
C LEU A 127 -4.73 5.62 2.27
N CYS A 128 -3.72 6.19 1.65
CA CYS A 128 -2.80 5.53 0.73
C CYS A 128 -1.35 5.68 1.22
N ALA A 129 -0.55 4.66 0.97
CA ALA A 129 0.89 4.68 1.18
C ALA A 129 1.63 4.66 -0.16
N VAL A 130 2.80 5.30 -0.21
CA VAL A 130 3.74 5.15 -1.34
C VAL A 130 4.58 3.91 -1.08
N ILE A 131 4.49 2.93 -1.96
CA ILE A 131 5.18 1.64 -1.85
C ILE A 131 6.55 1.70 -2.53
N ALA A 132 6.59 2.29 -3.73
CA ALA A 132 7.81 2.44 -4.50
C ALA A 132 7.73 3.67 -5.41
N GLN A 133 8.89 4.19 -5.77
CA GLN A 133 9.10 5.20 -6.81
C GLN A 133 10.30 4.74 -7.63
N TRP A 134 10.23 4.85 -8.96
CA TRP A 134 11.30 4.45 -9.87
C TRP A 134 11.33 5.32 -11.10
#